data_AF-D7PDM0-F1
#
_entry.id   AF-D7PDM0-F1
#
_cell.length_a   1.000
_cell.length_b   1.000
_cell.length_c   1.000
_cell.angle_alpha   90.00
_cell.angle_beta   90.00
_cell.angle_gamma   90.00
#
_symmetry.space_group_name_H-M   'P 1'
#
loop_
_entity.id
_entity.type
_entity.pdbx_description
1 polymer ?
#
loop_
_entity_poly.entity_id
_entity_poly.type
_entity_poly.pdbx_seq_one_letter_code
_entity_poly.pdbx_strand_id
1 'polypeptide(L)'
;ELLYQFRILSTDNDKVNNATWGKLACDILTVNWESAMEEVMKLKEGIDTRLFNNPLAQLQHRTWLIHWSLFPFFNHEPAREALIELFFSPTYINTIQTYCPWILRYLAAAVITNRNRPGGKNNFIYGNYQKQ
;
A
#
# COMPACT_ATOMS: atom_id res chain seq x y z
N GLU A 1 -3.09 -5.03 -21.69
CA GLU A 1 -2.38 -6.12 -22.39
C GLU A 1 -0.98 -5.75 -22.88
N LEU A 2 -0.79 -4.63 -23.60
CA LEU A 2 0.53 -4.21 -24.11
C LEU A 2 1.64 -4.17 -23.05
N LEU A 3 1.38 -3.58 -21.87
CA LEU A 3 2.36 -3.51 -20.78
C LEU A 3 2.69 -4.89 -20.16
N TYR A 4 1.75 -5.83 -20.20
CA TYR A 4 1.98 -7.19 -19.71
C TYR A 4 2.91 -7.94 -20.68
N GLN A 5 2.65 -7.86 -21.98
CA GLN A 5 3.52 -8.41 -23.02
C GLN A 5 4.94 -7.80 -22.96
N PHE A 6 5.02 -6.49 -22.74
CA PHE A 6 6.30 -5.80 -22.57
C PHE A 6 7.10 -6.32 -21.36
N ARG A 7 6.43 -6.58 -20.22
CA ARG A 7 7.10 -7.11 -19.01
C ARG A 7 7.67 -8.51 -19.21
N ILE A 8 7.02 -9.36 -20.00
CA ILE A 8 7.50 -10.72 -20.29
C ILE A 8 8.71 -10.69 -21.24
N LEU A 9 8.72 -9.75 -22.19
CA LEU A 9 9.72 -9.69 -23.25
C LEU A 9 10.93 -8.82 -22.89
N SER A 10 10.82 -7.93 -21.91
CA SER A 10 11.89 -7.01 -21.54
C SER A 10 12.87 -7.64 -20.55
N THR A 11 14.17 -7.47 -20.82
CA THR A 11 15.26 -7.86 -19.91
C THR A 11 15.72 -6.73 -18.98
N ASP A 12 15.13 -5.54 -19.14
CA ASP A 12 15.49 -4.34 -18.38
C ASP A 12 14.57 -4.17 -17.17
N ASN A 13 15.09 -4.47 -15.99
CA ASN A 13 14.35 -4.41 -14.72
C ASN A 13 13.79 -3.02 -14.40
N ASP A 14 14.44 -1.94 -14.85
CA ASP A 14 13.94 -0.58 -14.62
C ASP A 14 12.72 -0.27 -15.48
N LYS A 15 12.74 -0.70 -16.74
CA LYS A 15 11.59 -0.56 -17.63
C LYS A 15 10.44 -1.48 -17.21
N VAL A 16 10.75 -2.68 -16.72
CA VAL A 16 9.75 -3.59 -16.15
C VAL A 16 9.07 -2.94 -14.93
N ASN A 17 9.83 -2.32 -14.03
CA ASN A 17 9.27 -1.61 -12.88
C ASN A 17 8.36 -0.44 -13.31
N ASN A 18 8.81 0.37 -14.27
CA ASN A 18 8.01 1.47 -14.83
C ASN A 18 6.73 0.95 -15.51
N ALA A 19 6.81 -0.20 -16.20
CA ALA A 19 5.65 -0.84 -16.80
C ALA A 19 4.65 -1.37 -15.75
N THR A 20 5.11 -1.84 -14.59
CA THR A 20 4.24 -2.22 -13.46
C THR A 20 3.48 -1.01 -12.91
N TRP A 21 4.13 0.14 -12.74
CA TRP A 21 3.46 1.40 -12.38
C TRP A 21 2.42 1.83 -13.42
N GLY A 22 2.76 1.73 -14.71
CA GLY A 22 1.83 2.02 -15.80
C GLY A 22 0.63 1.08 -15.81
N LYS A 23 0.86 -0.21 -15.53
CA LYS A 23 -0.21 -1.22 -15.46
C LYS A 23 -1.17 -0.93 -14.31
N LEU A 24 -0.68 -0.59 -13.12
CA LEU A 24 -1.51 -0.12 -12.01
C LEU A 24 -2.35 1.10 -12.41
N ALA A 25 -1.75 2.10 -13.07
CA ALA A 25 -2.46 3.29 -13.51
C ALA A 25 -3.58 2.97 -14.52
N CYS A 26 -3.32 2.08 -15.49
CA CYS A 26 -4.33 1.60 -16.41
C CYS A 26 -5.47 0.89 -15.67
N ASP A 27 -5.16 0.02 -14.71
CA ASP A 27 -6.17 -0.76 -13.99
C ASP A 27 -7.08 0.14 -13.13
N ILE A 28 -6.51 1.17 -12.50
CA ILE A 28 -7.28 2.20 -11.79
C ILE A 28 -8.21 2.97 -12.76
N LEU A 29 -7.71 3.39 -13.91
CA LEU A 29 -8.50 4.12 -14.92
C LEU A 29 -9.62 3.25 -15.53
N THR A 30 -9.40 1.95 -15.65
CA THR A 30 -10.42 0.98 -16.11
C THR A 30 -11.34 0.49 -14.99
N VAL A 31 -11.17 0.99 -13.75
CA VAL A 31 -12.00 0.64 -12.58
C VAL A 31 -11.93 -0.87 -12.26
N ASN A 32 -10.83 -1.53 -12.64
CA ASN A 32 -10.59 -2.93 -12.32
C ASN A 32 -9.81 -3.05 -11.00
N TRP A 33 -10.53 -3.06 -9.90
CA TRP A 33 -9.94 -2.97 -8.55
C TRP A 33 -9.23 -4.24 -8.09
N GLU A 34 -9.68 -5.42 -8.53
CA GLU A 34 -9.05 -6.70 -8.19
C GLU A 34 -7.66 -6.79 -8.82
N SER A 35 -7.56 -6.55 -10.13
CA SER A 35 -6.27 -6.47 -10.84
C SER A 35 -5.38 -5.35 -10.28
N ALA A 36 -5.95 -4.20 -9.95
CA ALA A 36 -5.19 -3.10 -9.34
C ALA A 36 -4.57 -3.51 -7.99
N MET A 37 -5.28 -4.30 -7.18
CA MET A 37 -4.78 -4.76 -5.88
C MET A 37 -3.61 -5.75 -6.02
N GLU A 38 -3.67 -6.64 -7.02
CA GLU A 38 -2.54 -7.53 -7.34
C GLU A 38 -1.30 -6.72 -7.74
N GLU A 39 -1.45 -5.68 -8.56
CA GLU A 39 -0.32 -4.84 -8.98
C GLU A 39 0.22 -3.99 -7.82
N VAL A 40 -0.63 -3.54 -6.87
CA VAL A 40 -0.18 -2.88 -5.64
C VAL A 40 0.71 -3.82 -4.82
N MET A 41 0.35 -5.09 -4.67
CA MET A 41 1.16 -6.07 -3.93
C MET A 41 2.49 -6.35 -4.64
N LYS A 42 2.49 -6.49 -5.97
CA LYS A 42 3.73 -6.65 -6.75
C LYS A 42 4.65 -5.43 -6.62
N LEU A 43 4.11 -4.22 -6.65
CA LEU A 43 4.88 -2.99 -6.44
C LEU A 43 5.44 -2.88 -5.03
N LYS A 44 4.65 -3.26 -4.02
CA LYS A 44 5.09 -3.33 -2.63
C LYS A 44 6.32 -4.24 -2.49
N GLU A 45 6.20 -5.48 -2.97
CA GLU A 45 7.31 -6.44 -2.95
C GLU A 45 8.53 -5.89 -3.68
N GLY A 46 8.35 -5.35 -4.89
CA GLY A 46 9.44 -4.74 -5.66
C GLY A 46 10.16 -3.60 -4.94
N ILE A 47 9.45 -2.78 -4.16
CA ILE A 47 10.04 -1.66 -3.40
C ILE A 47 10.72 -2.15 -2.11
N ASP A 48 10.22 -3.21 -1.48
CA ASP A 48 10.80 -3.74 -0.25
C ASP A 48 11.99 -4.67 -0.51
N THR A 49 12.00 -5.42 -1.62
CA THR A 49 13.13 -6.31 -1.97
C THR A 49 14.27 -5.61 -2.69
N ARG A 50 13.99 -4.51 -3.38
CA ARG A 50 15.01 -3.80 -4.16
C ARG A 50 15.95 -3.03 -3.23
N LEU A 51 17.24 -3.31 -3.32
CA LEU A 51 18.27 -2.50 -2.69
C LEU A 51 18.38 -1.17 -3.44
N PHE A 52 17.82 -0.12 -2.86
CA PHE A 52 17.98 1.23 -3.39
C PHE A 52 19.33 1.79 -2.95
N ASN A 53 20.18 2.15 -3.90
CA ASN A 53 21.41 2.88 -3.63
C ASN A 53 21.16 4.25 -3.00
N ASN A 54 19.95 4.81 -3.19
CA ASN A 54 19.52 6.08 -2.62
C ASN A 54 18.29 5.89 -1.72
N PRO A 55 18.41 6.07 -0.39
CA PRO A 55 17.30 5.89 0.55
C PRO A 55 16.17 6.90 0.33
N LEU A 56 16.46 8.09 -0.21
CA LEU A 56 15.44 9.09 -0.55
C LEU A 56 14.56 8.61 -1.71
N ALA A 57 15.15 7.97 -2.72
CA ALA A 57 14.39 7.41 -3.83
C ALA A 57 13.45 6.30 -3.37
N GLN A 58 13.90 5.43 -2.45
CA GLN A 58 13.04 4.41 -1.84
C GLN A 58 11.87 5.03 -1.06
N LEU A 59 12.13 6.08 -0.27
CA LEU A 59 11.09 6.80 0.46
C LEU A 59 10.04 7.35 -0.51
N GLN A 60 10.48 7.99 -1.61
CA GLN A 60 9.58 8.54 -2.62
C GLN A 60 8.71 7.46 -3.29
N HIS A 61 9.28 6.30 -3.64
CA HIS A 61 8.50 5.19 -4.19
C HIS A 61 7.47 4.63 -3.20
N ARG A 62 7.81 4.54 -1.90
CA ARG A 62 6.85 4.18 -0.85
C ARG A 62 5.74 5.21 -0.71
N THR A 63 6.09 6.49 -0.71
CA THR A 63 5.11 7.58 -0.69
C THR A 63 4.17 7.46 -1.87
N TRP A 64 4.67 7.25 -3.09
CA TRP A 64 3.82 7.06 -4.26
C TRP A 64 2.90 5.85 -4.08
N LEU A 65 3.40 4.70 -3.65
CA LEU A 65 2.58 3.51 -3.46
C LEU A 65 1.42 3.77 -2.48
N ILE A 66 1.69 4.47 -1.38
CA ILE A 66 0.65 4.87 -0.42
C ILE A 66 -0.44 5.70 -1.09
N HIS A 67 -0.08 6.70 -1.91
CA HIS A 67 -1.07 7.54 -2.58
C HIS A 67 -1.86 6.78 -3.66
N TRP A 68 -1.17 5.96 -4.48
CA TRP A 68 -1.82 5.20 -5.54
C TRP A 68 -2.71 4.07 -5.00
N SER A 69 -2.34 3.46 -3.88
CA SER A 69 -3.16 2.43 -3.21
C SER A 69 -4.43 2.99 -2.55
N LEU A 70 -4.52 4.32 -2.37
CA LEU A 70 -5.72 4.98 -1.85
C LEU A 70 -6.93 4.86 -2.81
N PHE A 71 -6.68 4.68 -4.12
CA PHE A 71 -7.77 4.54 -5.09
C PHE A 71 -8.51 3.19 -4.94
N PRO A 72 -7.83 2.02 -4.96
CA PRO A 72 -8.47 0.76 -4.60
C PRO A 72 -9.08 0.76 -3.20
N PHE A 73 -8.46 1.47 -2.25
CA PHE A 73 -8.91 1.53 -0.85
C PHE A 73 -10.38 1.94 -0.68
N PHE A 74 -10.80 3.02 -1.34
CA PHE A 74 -12.17 3.52 -1.19
C PHE A 74 -13.20 2.73 -1.99
N ASN A 75 -12.79 2.20 -3.14
CA ASN A 75 -13.69 1.60 -4.12
C ASN A 75 -13.87 0.08 -3.99
N HIS A 76 -12.95 -0.61 -3.30
CA HIS A 76 -13.01 -2.06 -3.11
C HIS A 76 -13.00 -2.42 -1.62
N GLU A 77 -14.11 -2.97 -1.13
CA GLU A 77 -14.28 -3.32 0.28
C GLU A 77 -13.25 -4.35 0.79
N PRO A 78 -12.93 -5.44 0.05
CA PRO A 78 -11.89 -6.39 0.45
C PRO A 78 -10.47 -5.80 0.52
N ALA A 79 -10.17 -4.76 -0.28
CA ALA A 79 -8.85 -4.12 -0.25
C ALA A 79 -8.62 -3.33 1.05
N ARG A 80 -9.69 -2.94 1.77
CA ARG A 80 -9.57 -2.08 2.95
C ARG A 80 -8.75 -2.73 4.06
N GLU A 81 -8.99 -4.00 4.34
CA GLU A 81 -8.29 -4.70 5.42
C GLU A 81 -6.80 -4.87 5.09
N ALA A 82 -6.49 -5.36 3.89
CA ALA A 82 -5.12 -5.55 3.42
C ALA A 82 -4.32 -4.24 3.38
N LEU A 83 -4.94 -3.14 2.95
CA LEU A 83 -4.29 -1.84 2.88
C LEU A 83 -4.14 -1.16 4.24
N ILE A 84 -5.08 -1.37 5.17
CA ILE A 84 -4.93 -0.93 6.55
C ILE A 84 -3.71 -1.62 7.19
N GLU A 85 -3.60 -2.94 7.05
CA GLU A 85 -2.44 -3.69 7.54
C GLU A 85 -1.14 -3.19 6.90
N LEU A 86 -1.15 -2.93 5.59
CA LEU A 86 -0.01 -2.36 4.88
C LEU A 86 0.42 -1.00 5.45
N PHE A 87 -0.53 -0.09 5.70
CA PHE A 87 -0.23 1.24 6.23
C PHE A 87 0.24 1.23 7.68
N PHE A 88 -0.17 0.24 8.49
CA PHE A 88 0.32 0.05 9.85
C PHE A 88 1.69 -0.64 9.94
N SER A 89 2.20 -1.19 8.83
CA SER A 89 3.56 -1.73 8.79
C SER A 89 4.59 -0.64 9.16
N PRO A 90 5.63 -0.97 9.96
CA PRO A 90 6.61 0.00 10.47
C PRO A 90 7.26 0.86 9.39
N THR A 91 7.53 0.29 8.22
CA THR A 91 8.17 1.02 7.10
C THR A 91 7.24 2.07 6.50
N TYR A 92 5.96 1.75 6.37
CA TYR A 92 4.96 2.61 5.75
C TYR A 92 4.47 3.68 6.73
N ILE A 93 4.26 3.34 8.01
CA ILE A 93 3.83 4.34 8.99
C ILE A 93 4.91 5.42 9.22
N ASN A 94 6.19 5.04 9.23
CA ASN A 94 7.30 5.98 9.32
C ASN A 94 7.37 6.89 8.08
N THR A 95 7.07 6.33 6.90
CA THR A 95 6.99 7.10 5.65
C THR A 95 5.87 8.13 5.71
N ILE A 96 4.69 7.76 6.24
CA ILE A 96 3.55 8.66 6.42
C ILE A 96 3.90 9.80 7.37
N GLN A 97 4.53 9.50 8.51
CA GLN A 97 4.94 10.50 9.49
C GLN A 97 5.98 11.49 8.95
N THR A 98 6.89 11.01 8.08
CA THR A 98 8.03 11.82 7.62
C THR A 98 7.70 12.68 6.39
N TYR A 99 6.87 12.18 5.45
CA TYR A 99 6.71 12.81 4.14
C TYR A 99 5.26 13.12 3.73
N CYS A 100 4.26 12.35 4.19
CA CYS A 100 2.86 12.52 3.77
C CYS A 100 1.84 12.46 4.94
N PRO A 101 1.85 13.45 5.86
CA PRO A 101 1.00 13.42 7.06
C PRO A 101 -0.50 13.49 6.74
N TRP A 102 -0.90 14.05 5.60
CA TRP A 102 -2.31 14.19 5.21
C TRP A 102 -3.01 12.85 4.98
N ILE A 103 -2.25 11.79 4.68
CA ILE A 103 -2.78 10.43 4.52
C ILE A 103 -3.44 9.92 5.81
N LEU A 104 -3.02 10.41 6.98
CA LEU A 104 -3.61 10.04 8.27
C LEU A 104 -5.12 10.30 8.34
N ARG A 105 -5.64 11.30 7.62
CA ARG A 105 -7.09 11.58 7.58
C ARG A 105 -7.85 10.42 6.95
N TYR A 106 -7.33 9.91 5.84
CA TYR A 106 -7.93 8.77 5.13
C TYR A 106 -7.76 7.49 5.93
N LEU A 107 -6.61 7.28 6.59
CA LEU A 107 -6.38 6.15 7.49
C LEU A 107 -7.32 6.18 8.71
N ALA A 108 -7.59 7.35 9.29
CA ALA A 108 -8.53 7.47 10.40
C ALA A 108 -9.96 7.10 9.95
N ALA A 109 -10.41 7.63 8.81
CA ALA A 109 -11.71 7.28 8.24
C ALA A 109 -11.80 5.78 7.90
N ALA A 110 -10.74 5.21 7.33
CA ALA A 110 -10.59 3.78 7.02
C ALA A 110 -10.80 2.89 8.26
N VAL A 111 -10.09 3.18 9.35
CA VAL A 111 -10.15 2.39 10.58
C VAL A 111 -11.53 2.49 11.23
N ILE A 112 -12.16 3.66 11.20
CA ILE A 112 -13.50 3.85 11.79
C ILE A 112 -14.58 3.15 10.95
N THR A 113 -14.44 3.15 9.62
CA THR A 113 -15.43 2.57 8.69
C THR A 113 -15.27 1.07 8.51
N ASN A 114 -14.12 0.48 8.87
CA ASN A 114 -13.92 -0.96 8.79
C ASN A 114 -14.73 -1.67 9.90
N ARG A 115 -15.82 -2.32 9.49
CA ARG A 115 -16.83 -2.93 10.38
C ARG A 115 -16.46 -4.36 10.82
N ASN A 116 -15.31 -4.90 10.40
CA ASN A 116 -14.83 -6.23 10.80
C ASN A 116 -14.19 -6.24 12.19
N ARG A 117 -14.99 -5.89 13.19
CA ARG A 117 -14.72 -6.28 14.58
C ARG A 117 -15.80 -7.25 15.04
N PRO A 118 -15.53 -8.58 15.10
CA PRO A 118 -16.43 -9.49 15.79
C PRO A 118 -16.26 -9.28 17.30
N GLY A 119 -17.31 -8.83 17.98
CA GLY A 119 -17.40 -8.75 19.45
C GLY A 119 -16.89 -7.43 20.04
N GLY A 120 -17.60 -6.72 20.93
CA GLY A 120 -18.37 -7.27 22.04
C GLY A 120 -17.44 -7.53 23.24
N LYS A 121 -17.26 -6.51 24.09
CA LYS A 121 -16.69 -6.56 25.46
C LYS A 121 -15.20 -6.99 25.60
N ASN A 122 -14.43 -6.14 26.29
CA ASN A 122 -13.15 -6.43 26.96
C ASN A 122 -12.00 -7.03 26.13
N ASN A 123 -11.15 -6.19 25.52
CA ASN A 123 -9.69 -6.41 25.51
C ASN A 123 -8.86 -5.31 24.81
N PHE A 124 -9.27 -4.04 24.87
CA PHE A 124 -8.26 -2.99 24.74
C PHE A 124 -7.46 -2.96 26.04
N ILE A 125 -6.37 -3.72 26.02
CA ILE A 125 -5.33 -3.84 27.04
C ILE A 125 -4.92 -2.45 27.52
N TYR A 126 -5.59 -2.00 28.59
CA TYR A 126 -5.02 -1.16 29.60
C TYR A 126 -4.36 -2.10 30.62
N GLY A 127 -3.07 -1.90 30.86
CA GLY A 127 -2.37 -2.49 32.02
C GLY A 127 -1.38 -3.58 31.65
N ASN A 128 -0.13 -3.16 31.42
CA ASN A 128 1.03 -3.84 31.99
C ASN A 128 2.23 -2.87 31.99
N TYR A 129 2.10 -1.78 32.74
CA TYR A 129 3.26 -1.24 33.45
C TYR A 129 3.49 -2.16 34.65
N GLN A 130 4.22 -3.25 34.43
CA GLN A 130 4.73 -4.07 35.53
C GLN A 130 5.74 -3.21 36.30
N LYS A 131 5.33 -2.73 37.47
CA LYS A 131 6.28 -2.42 38.54
C LYS A 131 6.78 -3.75 39.10
N GLN A 132 8.08 -3.95 39.06
CA GLN A 132 8.79 -4.74 40.06
C GLN A 132 10.09 -4.02 40.41
#